data_AF-A0A5N6USG4-F1
#
_entry.id   AF-A0A5N6USG4-F1
#
_cell.length_a   1.000
_cell.length_b   1.000
_cell.length_c   1.000
_cell.angle_alpha   90.00
_cell.angle_beta   90.00
_cell.angle_gamma   90.00
#
_symmetry.space_group_name_H-M   'P 1'
#
loop_
_entity.id
_entity.type
_entity.pdbx_description
1 polymer ?
#
loop_
_entity_poly.entity_id
_entity_poly.type
_entity_poly.pdbx_seq_one_letter_code
_entity_poly.pdbx_strand_id
1 'polypeptide(L)'
;MPVTLTTASHEAQGWKSPRVSNSEQLFQESRPRDYNRSNRLIQSSFAQNSFDDTHISGTEHGFVWAVYSAYSHHHHLTLRPDDVWFSILSQLRYYIPAHAEELRPFFVSHQGKKKLEVVADGDTKTVDFGALALSMTQLAQDNINDPGLRTWIMPSFSTTTQTDRVVASVLMMGALQKYFDYGIALDCGIPTVTLLGERDDWEQMLCKLDPICRLGEEPTCFVSLLRPVLRRFVASFDNPTSPDIIDFWNKCAHKSGGSGTHYLSGWLTAFCFWGDDGLSLFGDGPLKEVSLSEWDGECAGCELDGIYYHRMDSWQIPAGVGSVPVSVRDYDGTEHNMVMLAGLPGIQAVSSRANGSGPLDSIRPLSGWWIYEKEGLAEEGKREEEPTVRGLS
;
A
#
# COMPACT_ATOMS: atom_id res chain seq x y z
N MET A 1 19.71 -15.68 4.96
CA MET A 1 19.90 -14.58 5.92
C MET A 1 19.20 -13.36 5.36
N PRO A 2 18.49 -12.58 6.18
CA PRO A 2 17.85 -11.33 5.74
C PRO A 2 18.85 -10.32 5.15
N VAL A 3 18.37 -9.43 4.30
CA VAL A 3 19.13 -8.28 3.78
C VAL A 3 18.41 -6.98 4.09
N THR A 4 19.17 -5.96 4.49
CA THR A 4 18.70 -4.57 4.63
C THR A 4 19.51 -3.69 3.69
N LEU A 5 18.83 -2.82 2.95
CA LEU A 5 19.41 -1.89 1.99
C LEU A 5 18.88 -0.48 2.22
N THR A 6 19.73 0.53 1.98
CA THR A 6 19.37 1.95 2.08
C THR A 6 18.99 2.46 0.69
N THR A 7 17.76 2.98 0.57
CA THR A 7 17.12 3.30 -0.70
C THR A 7 16.87 4.80 -0.89
N ALA A 8 16.95 5.59 0.19
CA ALA A 8 16.96 7.05 0.14
C ALA A 8 17.92 7.62 1.21
N SER A 9 18.33 8.89 1.06
CA SER A 9 19.29 9.57 1.93
C SER A 9 18.68 10.32 3.12
N HIS A 10 17.34 10.39 3.21
CA HIS A 10 16.62 11.04 4.30
C HIS A 10 16.38 10.08 5.49
N GLU A 11 16.24 10.62 6.71
CA GLU A 11 15.81 9.83 7.86
C GLU A 11 14.36 9.30 7.72
N ALA A 12 14.00 8.29 8.51
CA ALA A 12 12.64 7.78 8.55
C ALA A 12 11.73 8.60 9.47
N GLN A 13 10.48 8.79 9.08
CA GLN A 13 9.47 9.43 9.92
C GLN A 13 8.72 8.39 10.76
N GLY A 14 8.23 8.80 11.93
CA GLY A 14 7.36 7.95 12.75
C GLY A 14 5.97 7.76 12.15
N TRP A 15 5.46 6.53 12.21
CA TRP A 15 4.09 6.13 11.86
C TRP A 15 3.07 6.90 12.71
N LYS A 16 2.04 7.45 12.04
CA LYS A 16 1.01 8.31 12.67
C LYS A 16 -0.42 7.76 12.54
N SER A 17 -0.62 6.65 11.83
CA SER A 17 -1.97 6.07 11.70
C SER A 17 -2.44 5.54 13.06
N PRO A 18 -3.73 5.67 13.41
CA PRO A 18 -4.27 5.22 14.70
C PRO A 18 -3.90 3.77 15.05
N ARG A 19 -3.80 3.50 16.36
CA ARG A 19 -3.61 2.15 16.89
C ARG A 19 -4.97 1.50 17.09
N VAL A 20 -5.11 0.26 16.62
CA VAL A 20 -6.24 -0.59 16.96
C VAL A 20 -6.04 -1.21 18.35
N SER A 21 -7.09 -1.22 19.15
CA SER A 21 -7.05 -1.62 20.56
C SER A 21 -7.24 -3.13 20.76
N ASN A 22 -7.86 -3.80 19.80
CA ASN A 22 -8.22 -5.22 19.86
C ASN A 22 -8.51 -5.78 18.44
N SER A 23 -8.86 -7.07 18.40
CA SER A 23 -9.14 -7.80 17.16
C SER A 23 -10.42 -7.37 16.44
N GLU A 24 -11.41 -6.82 17.15
CA GLU A 24 -12.68 -6.33 16.57
C GLU A 24 -12.49 -4.97 15.90
N GLN A 25 -11.75 -4.04 16.52
CA GLN A 25 -11.38 -2.77 15.89
C GLN A 25 -10.49 -3.00 14.66
N LEU A 26 -9.54 -3.94 14.73
CA LEU A 26 -8.76 -4.33 13.55
C LEU A 26 -9.69 -4.86 12.44
N PHE A 27 -10.61 -5.77 12.76
CA PHE A 27 -11.58 -6.28 11.79
C PHE A 27 -12.42 -5.14 11.18
N GLN A 28 -12.93 -4.22 12.00
CA GLN A 28 -13.71 -3.07 11.57
C GLN A 28 -12.93 -2.15 10.61
N GLU A 29 -11.69 -1.79 10.93
CA GLU A 29 -10.86 -0.91 10.08
C GLU A 29 -10.36 -1.61 8.81
N SER A 30 -10.13 -2.92 8.86
CA SER A 30 -9.59 -3.69 7.73
C SER A 30 -10.66 -4.13 6.74
N ARG A 31 -11.88 -4.39 7.23
CA ARG A 31 -13.03 -4.89 6.45
C ARG A 31 -14.35 -4.35 7.02
N PRO A 32 -14.64 -3.03 6.93
CA PRO A 32 -15.90 -2.44 7.43
C PRO A 32 -17.13 -3.14 6.84
N ARG A 33 -16.99 -3.53 5.57
CA ARG A 33 -17.97 -4.18 4.70
C ARG A 33 -18.43 -5.56 5.18
N ASP A 34 -17.54 -6.27 5.89
CA ASP A 34 -17.81 -7.59 6.48
C ASP A 34 -18.16 -7.47 7.97
N TYR A 35 -17.50 -6.55 8.70
CA TYR A 35 -17.79 -6.23 10.09
C TYR A 35 -19.25 -5.79 10.30
N ASN A 36 -19.76 -4.92 9.42
CA ASN A 36 -21.16 -4.45 9.44
C ASN A 36 -22.20 -5.57 9.15
N ARG A 37 -21.76 -6.78 8.80
CA ARG A 37 -22.62 -7.99 8.63
C ARG A 37 -22.30 -9.08 9.65
N SER A 38 -21.40 -8.81 10.60
CA SER A 38 -21.07 -9.73 11.69
C SER A 38 -22.03 -9.50 12.87
N ASN A 39 -22.64 -10.58 13.35
CA ASN A 39 -23.39 -10.61 14.61
C ASN A 39 -22.42 -10.66 15.79
N ARG A 40 -21.36 -11.47 15.65
CA ARG A 40 -20.39 -11.76 16.70
C ARG A 40 -19.09 -12.29 16.10
N LEU A 41 -17.96 -11.75 16.54
CA LEU A 41 -16.66 -12.37 16.28
C LEU A 41 -16.50 -13.64 17.14
N ILE A 42 -16.14 -14.77 16.52
CA ILE A 42 -16.02 -16.06 17.19
C ILE A 42 -14.56 -16.35 17.58
N GLN A 43 -13.62 -16.16 16.66
CA GLN A 43 -12.18 -16.34 16.92
C GLN A 43 -11.33 -15.53 15.93
N SER A 44 -10.09 -15.25 16.27
CA SER A 44 -9.09 -14.70 15.35
C SER A 44 -7.69 -15.24 15.63
N SER A 45 -6.74 -15.01 14.72
CA SER A 45 -5.31 -15.24 14.95
C SER A 45 -4.67 -14.27 15.95
N PHE A 46 -5.34 -13.17 16.29
CA PHE A 46 -4.76 -12.06 17.04
C PHE A 46 -5.08 -12.17 18.53
N ALA A 47 -4.13 -12.70 19.31
CA ALA A 47 -4.21 -12.69 20.77
C ALA A 47 -4.07 -11.25 21.30
N GLN A 48 -4.81 -10.89 22.36
CA GLN A 48 -4.95 -9.51 22.84
C GLN A 48 -3.60 -8.82 23.09
N ASN A 49 -2.63 -9.54 23.68
CA ASN A 49 -1.29 -8.99 23.94
C ASN A 49 -0.58 -8.49 22.67
N SER A 50 -0.91 -9.00 21.48
CA SER A 50 -0.37 -8.51 20.21
C SER A 50 -0.72 -7.03 19.96
N PHE A 51 -1.89 -6.60 20.42
CA PHE A 51 -2.37 -5.21 20.38
C PHE A 51 -1.84 -4.36 21.54
N ASP A 52 -1.39 -4.99 22.62
CA ASP A 52 -0.82 -4.32 23.80
C ASP A 52 0.69 -4.05 23.60
N ASP A 53 1.42 -5.07 23.14
CA ASP A 53 2.87 -5.09 22.92
C ASP A 53 3.32 -4.34 21.65
N THR A 54 2.43 -4.18 20.65
CA THR A 54 2.81 -3.64 19.32
C THR A 54 1.78 -2.66 18.75
N HIS A 55 2.22 -1.72 17.92
CA HIS A 55 1.33 -0.78 17.25
C HIS A 55 0.82 -1.38 15.95
N ILE A 56 -0.48 -1.60 15.86
CA ILE A 56 -1.15 -2.13 14.68
C ILE A 56 -2.17 -1.10 14.20
N SER A 57 -2.26 -0.89 12.90
CA SER A 57 -3.29 -0.06 12.24
C SER A 57 -4.01 -0.91 11.19
N GLY A 58 -5.34 -0.80 11.09
CA GLY A 58 -6.11 -1.50 10.06
C GLY A 58 -5.94 -0.88 8.67
N THR A 59 -6.09 -1.70 7.63
CA THR A 59 -6.15 -1.25 6.23
C THR A 59 -6.70 -2.37 5.33
N GLU A 60 -7.44 -2.01 4.29
CA GLU A 60 -8.03 -3.01 3.39
C GLU A 60 -6.98 -3.83 2.64
N HIS A 61 -5.76 -3.34 2.40
CA HIS A 61 -4.65 -4.11 1.80
C HIS A 61 -3.28 -3.81 2.43
N GLY A 62 -2.90 -4.58 3.46
CA GLY A 62 -1.68 -4.41 4.25
C GLY A 62 -0.37 -4.34 3.48
N PHE A 63 -0.17 -5.14 2.42
CA PHE A 63 1.04 -5.03 1.58
C PHE A 63 1.09 -3.74 0.75
N VAL A 64 0.08 -3.48 -0.08
CA VAL A 64 0.04 -2.29 -0.95
C VAL A 64 0.12 -1.00 -0.13
N TRP A 65 -0.66 -0.89 0.94
CA TRP A 65 -0.62 0.30 1.79
C TRP A 65 0.65 0.43 2.63
N ALA A 66 1.33 -0.66 3.00
CA ALA A 66 2.66 -0.60 3.62
C ALA A 66 3.73 -0.08 2.66
N VAL A 67 3.82 -0.62 1.43
CA VAL A 67 4.82 -0.15 0.44
C VAL A 67 4.55 1.30 0.05
N TYR A 68 3.30 1.64 -0.29
CA TYR A 68 2.91 3.00 -0.66
C TYR A 68 3.16 4.02 0.46
N SER A 69 2.88 3.65 1.72
CA SER A 69 3.10 4.55 2.86
C SER A 69 4.56 4.63 3.27
N ALA A 70 5.34 3.55 3.15
CA ALA A 70 6.80 3.59 3.34
C ALA A 70 7.47 4.55 2.37
N TYR A 71 7.00 4.59 1.11
CA TYR A 71 7.47 5.50 0.08
C TYR A 71 6.97 6.95 0.27
N SER A 72 5.66 7.14 0.47
CA SER A 72 5.02 8.46 0.49
C SER A 72 5.14 9.21 1.83
N HIS A 73 5.52 8.50 2.90
CA HIS A 73 5.67 9.05 4.25
C HIS A 73 7.00 8.65 4.91
N HIS A 74 7.94 8.09 4.14
CA HIS A 74 9.32 7.78 4.55
C HIS A 74 9.42 6.85 5.78
N HIS A 75 8.80 5.68 5.74
CA HIS A 75 8.95 4.66 6.81
C HIS A 75 9.90 3.55 6.36
N HIS A 76 10.76 3.06 7.27
CA HIS A 76 11.60 1.88 7.00
C HIS A 76 10.72 0.66 6.72
N LEU A 77 10.78 0.09 5.51
CA LEU A 77 9.91 -1.01 5.11
C LEU A 77 10.54 -2.37 5.47
N THR A 78 9.77 -3.27 6.08
CA THR A 78 10.16 -4.67 6.27
C THR A 78 9.15 -5.62 5.62
N LEU A 79 9.63 -6.57 4.81
CA LEU A 79 8.80 -7.54 4.07
C LEU A 79 9.24 -8.98 4.33
N ARG A 80 8.29 -9.92 4.45
CA ARG A 80 8.53 -11.36 4.39
C ARG A 80 8.13 -11.93 3.01
N PRO A 81 8.66 -13.10 2.62
CA PRO A 81 8.18 -13.83 1.45
C PRO A 81 6.66 -14.07 1.49
N ASP A 82 6.12 -14.40 2.67
CA ASP A 82 4.69 -14.63 2.87
C ASP A 82 3.84 -13.37 2.61
N ASP A 83 4.31 -12.18 2.98
CA ASP A 83 3.55 -10.93 2.80
C ASP A 83 3.34 -10.63 1.31
N VAL A 84 4.37 -10.86 0.51
CA VAL A 84 4.33 -10.67 -0.95
C VAL A 84 3.53 -11.80 -1.60
N TRP A 85 3.71 -13.05 -1.16
CA TRP A 85 2.97 -14.18 -1.69
C TRP A 85 1.46 -14.10 -1.39
N PHE A 86 1.07 -13.65 -0.19
CA PHE A 86 -0.33 -13.37 0.14
C PHE A 86 -0.90 -12.21 -0.68
N SER A 87 -0.08 -11.23 -1.07
CA SER A 87 -0.50 -10.18 -2.02
C SER A 87 -0.69 -10.70 -3.46
N ILE A 88 -0.03 -11.79 -3.85
CA ILE A 88 -0.24 -12.45 -5.15
C ILE A 88 -1.50 -13.33 -5.08
N LEU A 89 -1.70 -14.06 -3.98
CA LEU A 89 -2.94 -14.83 -3.75
C LEU A 89 -4.17 -13.93 -3.58
N SER A 90 -4.02 -12.73 -3.01
CA SER A 90 -5.12 -11.76 -2.87
C SER A 90 -5.68 -11.32 -4.22
N GLN A 91 -4.85 -11.31 -5.26
CA GLN A 91 -5.22 -11.01 -6.65
C GLN A 91 -5.91 -12.20 -7.33
N LEU A 92 -5.31 -13.39 -7.29
CA LEU A 92 -5.87 -14.59 -7.93
C LEU A 92 -7.28 -14.96 -7.42
N ARG A 93 -7.64 -14.56 -6.19
CA ARG A 93 -8.97 -14.80 -5.64
C ARG A 93 -10.10 -14.07 -6.36
N TYR A 94 -9.81 -13.03 -7.16
CA TYR A 94 -10.80 -12.30 -7.95
C TYR A 94 -10.98 -12.93 -9.34
N TYR A 95 -9.86 -13.28 -9.99
CA TYR A 95 -9.86 -13.95 -11.29
C TYR A 95 -10.55 -15.33 -11.26
N ILE A 96 -10.20 -16.18 -10.28
CA ILE A 96 -10.65 -17.58 -10.27
C ILE A 96 -12.18 -17.72 -10.16
N PRO A 97 -12.91 -16.95 -9.30
CA PRO A 97 -14.37 -16.97 -9.27
C PRO A 97 -15.05 -16.49 -10.55
N ALA A 98 -14.51 -15.46 -11.21
CA ALA A 98 -15.03 -14.89 -12.45
C ALA A 98 -14.93 -15.90 -13.61
N HIS A 99 -13.74 -16.48 -13.81
CA HIS A 99 -13.47 -17.47 -14.87
C HIS A 99 -13.80 -18.92 -14.46
N ALA A 100 -14.52 -19.14 -13.36
CA ALA A 100 -14.64 -20.45 -12.70
C ALA A 100 -15.30 -21.56 -13.53
N GLU A 101 -16.10 -21.24 -14.55
CA GLU A 101 -16.69 -22.25 -15.44
C GLU A 101 -15.68 -22.72 -16.50
N GLU A 102 -14.82 -21.82 -16.98
CA GLU A 102 -13.71 -22.09 -17.91
C GLU A 102 -12.59 -22.84 -17.20
N LEU A 103 -12.26 -22.40 -15.98
CA LEU A 103 -11.26 -23.00 -15.10
C LEU A 103 -11.73 -24.27 -14.39
N ARG A 104 -13.03 -24.63 -14.45
CA ARG A 104 -13.59 -25.79 -13.75
C ARG A 104 -12.76 -27.07 -13.96
N PRO A 105 -12.38 -27.48 -15.19
CA PRO A 105 -11.61 -28.71 -15.41
C PRO A 105 -10.21 -28.70 -14.82
N PHE A 106 -9.64 -27.53 -14.51
CA PHE A 106 -8.32 -27.38 -13.88
C PHE A 106 -8.38 -27.60 -12.36
N PHE A 107 -9.52 -27.29 -11.73
CA PHE A 107 -9.67 -27.35 -10.27
C PHE A 107 -10.55 -28.51 -9.76
N VAL A 108 -11.63 -28.89 -10.46
CA VAL A 108 -12.57 -29.93 -9.99
C VAL A 108 -13.14 -30.79 -11.13
N SER A 109 -13.43 -32.06 -10.82
CA SER A 109 -14.00 -33.04 -11.76
C SER A 109 -15.55 -33.07 -11.79
N HIS A 110 -16.22 -32.12 -11.14
CA HIS A 110 -17.69 -32.07 -11.02
C HIS A 110 -18.27 -30.73 -11.49
N GLN A 111 -19.58 -30.71 -11.77
CA GLN A 111 -20.32 -29.52 -12.20
C GLN A 111 -20.96 -28.77 -11.02
N GLY A 112 -21.25 -27.47 -11.20
CA GLY A 112 -21.97 -26.62 -10.26
C GLY A 112 -21.11 -25.82 -9.24
N LYS A 113 -21.72 -24.78 -8.66
CA LYS A 113 -21.19 -23.92 -7.58
C LYS A 113 -22.12 -23.90 -6.35
N LYS A 114 -21.60 -23.50 -5.19
CA LYS A 114 -22.35 -23.20 -3.94
C LYS A 114 -22.10 -21.73 -3.56
N LYS A 115 -23.03 -21.07 -2.85
CA LYS A 115 -23.25 -19.60 -2.88
C LYS A 115 -22.68 -18.82 -1.67
N LEU A 116 -22.04 -17.64 -1.88
CA LEU A 116 -22.37 -16.30 -1.30
C LEU A 116 -21.26 -15.23 -1.46
N GLU A 117 -21.66 -13.94 -1.50
CA GLU A 117 -20.83 -12.70 -1.65
C GLU A 117 -21.69 -11.42 -1.42
N VAL A 118 -21.20 -10.34 -0.73
CA VAL A 118 -21.80 -8.94 -0.63
C VAL A 118 -20.80 -7.88 -0.04
N VAL A 119 -21.04 -6.53 -0.13
CA VAL A 119 -20.04 -5.40 0.07
C VAL A 119 -20.59 -4.05 0.75
N ALA A 120 -19.73 -3.05 1.16
CA ALA A 120 -19.93 -1.59 1.63
C ALA A 120 -20.06 -1.17 3.16
N ASP A 121 -19.76 0.05 3.75
CA ASP A 121 -18.79 1.23 3.61
C ASP A 121 -18.86 2.34 4.78
N GLY A 122 -17.93 3.34 4.95
CA GLY A 122 -18.00 4.54 5.92
C GLY A 122 -16.71 5.40 6.25
N ASP A 123 -16.76 6.65 6.82
CA ASP A 123 -15.61 7.67 6.92
C ASP A 123 -15.58 8.77 8.09
N THR A 124 -14.46 9.53 8.33
CA THR A 124 -14.14 10.62 9.35
C THR A 124 -13.09 11.71 8.91
N LYS A 125 -12.64 12.72 9.73
CA LYS A 125 -11.52 13.76 9.50
C LYS A 125 -11.21 14.61 10.82
N THR A 126 -10.26 15.56 11.08
CA THR A 126 -9.19 16.41 10.40
C THR A 126 -8.21 17.11 11.44
N VAL A 127 -6.97 17.60 11.10
CA VAL A 127 -6.02 18.43 11.95
C VAL A 127 -5.15 19.46 11.11
N ASP A 128 -4.24 20.24 11.73
CA ASP A 128 -3.53 21.51 11.32
C ASP A 128 -2.06 21.42 10.75
N PHE A 129 -1.49 22.52 10.24
CA PHE A 129 -0.36 22.62 9.28
C PHE A 129 0.91 23.42 9.67
N GLY A 130 1.02 24.01 10.87
CA GLY A 130 2.04 25.04 11.17
C GLY A 130 3.55 24.69 11.03
N ALA A 131 3.93 23.43 10.85
CA ALA A 131 5.34 22.99 10.91
C ALA A 131 6.13 23.09 9.58
N LEU A 132 5.47 23.20 8.41
CA LEU A 132 6.11 22.96 7.12
C LEU A 132 7.10 24.06 6.66
N ALA A 133 6.94 25.29 7.15
CA ALA A 133 7.59 26.48 6.58
C ALA A 133 9.10 26.60 6.85
N LEU A 134 9.65 25.89 7.84
CA LEU A 134 11.05 26.08 8.27
C LEU A 134 12.06 25.38 7.35
N SER A 135 11.75 24.18 6.86
CA SER A 135 12.68 23.34 6.10
C SER A 135 13.07 23.91 4.73
N MET A 136 12.16 24.65 4.08
CA MET A 136 12.37 25.22 2.73
C MET A 136 13.52 26.25 2.67
N THR A 137 13.90 26.84 3.80
CA THR A 137 14.88 27.94 3.84
C THR A 137 16.31 27.46 3.55
N GLN A 138 16.64 26.21 3.89
CA GLN A 138 18.01 25.71 3.84
C GLN A 138 18.47 25.40 2.41
N LEU A 139 17.64 24.71 1.63
CA LEU A 139 17.97 24.20 0.28
C LEU A 139 18.23 25.31 -0.76
N ALA A 140 17.60 26.48 -0.59
CA ALA A 140 17.82 27.63 -1.47
C ALA A 140 19.23 28.23 -1.34
N GLN A 141 19.91 28.02 -0.20
CA GLN A 141 21.24 28.58 0.05
C GLN A 141 22.34 27.79 -0.66
N ASP A 142 22.10 26.52 -1.01
CA ASP A 142 23.14 25.61 -1.53
C ASP A 142 23.34 25.64 -3.05
N ASN A 143 22.44 26.28 -3.80
CA ASN A 143 22.48 26.34 -5.27
C ASN A 143 23.07 27.66 -5.83
N ILE A 144 23.63 28.52 -4.98
CA ILE A 144 24.28 29.78 -5.41
C ILE A 144 25.77 29.53 -5.66
N ASN A 145 26.22 29.68 -6.91
CA ASN A 145 27.58 29.30 -7.35
C ASN A 145 28.73 30.14 -6.76
N ASP A 146 28.47 31.32 -6.21
CA ASP A 146 29.48 32.15 -5.52
C ASP A 146 29.23 32.16 -4.00
N PRO A 147 30.13 31.58 -3.17
CA PRO A 147 30.06 31.66 -1.72
C PRO A 147 30.11 33.10 -1.17
N GLY A 148 30.80 34.02 -1.85
CA GLY A 148 30.85 35.43 -1.46
C GLY A 148 29.48 36.10 -1.57
N LEU A 149 28.77 35.82 -2.66
CA LEU A 149 27.39 36.26 -2.87
C LEU A 149 26.44 35.71 -1.79
N ARG A 150 26.58 34.42 -1.40
CA ARG A 150 25.80 33.83 -0.28
C ARG A 150 25.98 34.62 1.03
N THR A 151 27.22 34.93 1.39
CA THR A 151 27.53 35.69 2.62
C THR A 151 27.09 37.15 2.54
N TRP A 152 27.06 37.75 1.35
CA TRP A 152 26.64 39.14 1.16
C TRP A 152 25.12 39.35 1.26
N ILE A 153 24.31 38.40 0.77
CA ILE A 153 22.84 38.48 0.79
C ILE A 153 22.28 38.25 2.18
N MET A 154 22.87 37.32 2.94
CA MET A 154 22.31 36.87 4.22
C MET A 154 22.61 37.86 5.35
N PRO A 155 21.60 38.36 6.09
CA PRO A 155 21.83 39.32 7.16
C PRO A 155 22.63 38.71 8.31
N SER A 156 23.60 39.48 8.80
CA SER A 156 24.50 39.12 9.90
C SER A 156 24.69 40.27 10.89
N PHE A 157 23.68 41.13 11.03
CA PHE A 157 23.70 42.26 11.95
C PHE A 157 23.49 41.79 13.40
N SER A 158 23.90 42.60 14.38
CA SER A 158 23.77 42.28 15.81
C SER A 158 22.32 42.12 16.30
N THR A 159 21.33 42.52 15.48
CA THR A 159 19.89 42.38 15.74
C THR A 159 19.22 41.28 14.90
N THR A 160 19.94 40.58 14.03
CA THR A 160 19.35 39.61 13.10
C THR A 160 18.85 38.36 13.82
N THR A 161 17.54 38.10 13.71
CA THR A 161 16.89 36.88 14.19
C THR A 161 16.89 35.76 13.14
N GLN A 162 16.47 34.56 13.52
CA GLN A 162 16.28 33.46 12.56
C GLN A 162 15.16 33.78 11.55
N THR A 163 14.11 34.51 11.96
CA THR A 163 13.03 34.96 11.07
C THR A 163 13.55 35.90 9.97
N ASP A 164 14.45 36.83 10.30
CA ASP A 164 15.03 37.76 9.32
C ASP A 164 15.87 37.03 8.25
N ARG A 165 16.50 35.91 8.61
CA ARG A 165 17.23 35.03 7.66
C ARG A 165 16.28 34.26 6.74
N VAL A 166 15.14 33.80 7.25
CA VAL A 166 14.06 33.20 6.43
C VAL A 166 13.54 34.25 5.44
N VAL A 167 13.22 35.46 5.91
CA VAL A 167 12.75 36.57 5.06
C VAL A 167 13.76 36.92 3.97
N ALA A 168 15.05 37.06 4.30
CA ALA A 168 16.10 37.31 3.31
C ALA A 168 16.22 36.20 2.26
N SER A 169 16.11 34.94 2.67
CA SER A 169 16.15 33.77 1.77
C SER A 169 14.94 33.76 0.81
N VAL A 170 13.74 34.05 1.32
CA VAL A 170 12.50 34.13 0.51
C VAL A 170 12.54 35.30 -0.47
N LEU A 171 13.05 36.46 -0.07
CA LEU A 171 13.26 37.60 -0.96
C LEU A 171 14.25 37.28 -2.08
N MET A 172 15.31 36.51 -1.80
CA MET A 172 16.28 36.09 -2.82
C MET A 172 15.66 35.08 -3.81
N MET A 173 14.86 34.13 -3.35
CA MET A 173 14.09 33.24 -4.25
C MET A 173 13.16 34.06 -5.17
N GLY A 174 12.43 35.03 -4.63
CA GLY A 174 11.61 35.95 -5.42
C GLY A 174 12.40 36.79 -6.43
N ALA A 175 13.66 37.12 -6.17
CA ALA A 175 14.53 37.81 -7.12
C ALA A 175 15.06 36.89 -8.23
N LEU A 176 15.23 35.58 -7.95
CA LEU A 176 15.78 34.59 -8.88
C LEU A 176 14.73 33.83 -9.71
N GLN A 177 13.43 34.04 -9.47
CA GLN A 177 12.28 33.38 -10.14
C GLN A 177 12.20 33.46 -11.68
N LYS A 178 13.16 34.11 -12.36
CA LYS A 178 13.30 34.10 -13.84
C LYS A 178 14.36 33.13 -14.35
N TYR A 179 15.07 32.46 -13.45
CA TYR A 179 16.18 31.55 -13.75
C TYR A 179 15.98 30.15 -13.17
N PHE A 180 14.97 29.97 -12.31
CA PHE A 180 14.62 28.70 -11.66
C PHE A 180 13.10 28.62 -11.48
N ASP A 181 12.52 27.47 -11.78
CA ASP A 181 11.13 27.14 -11.44
C ASP A 181 11.06 26.52 -10.03
N TYR A 182 10.15 27.03 -9.20
CA TYR A 182 10.02 26.61 -7.79
C TYR A 182 8.87 25.62 -7.60
N GLY A 183 9.08 24.38 -8.07
CA GLY A 183 8.19 23.26 -7.76
C GLY A 183 8.46 22.71 -6.36
N ILE A 184 7.43 22.70 -5.48
CA ILE A 184 7.48 21.88 -4.26
C ILE A 184 7.13 20.44 -4.65
N ALA A 185 8.14 19.67 -5.04
CA ALA A 185 8.04 18.23 -4.91
C ALA A 185 7.93 17.89 -3.41
N LEU A 186 6.91 17.11 -3.04
CA LEU A 186 6.98 16.37 -1.79
C LEU A 186 8.04 15.30 -2.01
N ASP A 187 9.14 15.37 -1.25
CA ASP A 187 10.16 14.31 -1.27
C ASP A 187 9.48 12.96 -1.02
N CYS A 188 9.90 11.92 -1.74
CA CYS A 188 9.24 10.61 -1.75
C CYS A 188 10.29 9.53 -1.94
N GLY A 189 10.30 8.55 -1.04
CA GLY A 189 11.33 7.52 -1.02
C GLY A 189 11.22 6.65 0.22
N ILE A 190 11.49 5.36 0.07
CA ILE A 190 11.64 4.46 1.21
C ILE A 190 13.05 4.70 1.80
N PRO A 191 13.23 4.98 3.10
CA PRO A 191 14.56 5.21 3.68
C PRO A 191 15.43 3.95 3.62
N THR A 192 14.90 2.82 4.10
CA THR A 192 15.51 1.49 3.94
C THR A 192 14.45 0.43 3.70
N VAL A 193 14.84 -0.64 2.99
CA VAL A 193 14.04 -1.85 2.81
C VAL A 193 14.76 -3.01 3.48
N THR A 194 14.03 -3.84 4.23
CA THR A 194 14.52 -5.10 4.80
C THR A 194 13.71 -6.27 4.25
N LEU A 195 14.38 -7.17 3.52
CA LEU A 195 13.80 -8.43 3.06
C LEU A 195 14.17 -9.53 4.06
N LEU A 196 13.16 -10.10 4.70
CA LEU A 196 13.30 -11.24 5.63
C LEU A 196 13.35 -12.58 4.87
N GLY A 197 13.66 -13.65 5.60
CA GLY A 197 13.89 -14.98 5.03
C GLY A 197 15.31 -15.15 4.48
N GLU A 198 15.47 -16.03 3.50
CA GLU A 198 16.70 -16.24 2.75
C GLU A 198 16.46 -16.00 1.25
N ARG A 199 17.54 -15.72 0.51
CA ARG A 199 17.52 -15.47 -0.95
C ARG A 199 16.73 -16.55 -1.71
N ASP A 200 16.92 -17.80 -1.30
CA ASP A 200 16.29 -19.00 -1.84
C ASP A 200 14.76 -19.03 -1.64
N ASP A 201 14.20 -18.37 -0.62
CA ASP A 201 12.74 -18.23 -0.44
C ASP A 201 12.14 -17.34 -1.55
N TRP A 202 12.87 -16.29 -1.92
CA TRP A 202 12.48 -15.34 -2.96
C TRP A 202 12.66 -15.95 -4.36
N GLU A 203 13.67 -16.78 -4.59
CA GLU A 203 13.80 -17.57 -5.83
C GLU A 203 12.72 -18.66 -5.93
N GLN A 204 12.37 -19.35 -4.84
CA GLN A 204 11.21 -20.25 -4.83
C GLN A 204 9.90 -19.53 -5.17
N MET A 205 9.75 -18.25 -4.81
CA MET A 205 8.57 -17.46 -5.19
C MET A 205 8.47 -17.24 -6.71
N LEU A 206 9.60 -17.04 -7.41
CA LEU A 206 9.63 -16.96 -8.87
C LEU A 206 9.15 -18.26 -9.52
N CYS A 207 9.58 -19.43 -9.02
CA CYS A 207 9.11 -20.74 -9.49
C CYS A 207 7.62 -20.97 -9.21
N LYS A 208 7.10 -20.43 -8.10
CA LYS A 208 5.67 -20.49 -7.75
C LYS A 208 4.77 -19.65 -8.66
N LEU A 209 5.32 -18.79 -9.52
CA LEU A 209 4.53 -18.11 -10.58
C LEU A 209 4.23 -19.01 -11.79
N ASP A 210 5.06 -20.01 -12.08
CA ASP A 210 4.94 -20.80 -13.33
C ASP A 210 3.62 -21.60 -13.45
N PRO A 211 2.99 -22.11 -12.36
CA PRO A 211 1.66 -22.71 -12.43
C PRO A 211 0.54 -21.73 -12.79
N ILE A 212 0.67 -20.43 -12.46
CA ILE A 212 -0.36 -19.42 -12.68
C ILE A 212 -0.61 -19.19 -14.18
N CYS A 213 0.44 -19.26 -15.00
CA CYS A 213 0.34 -19.12 -16.46
C CYS A 213 -0.55 -20.20 -17.10
N ARG A 214 -0.80 -21.33 -16.41
CA ARG A 214 -1.67 -22.41 -16.89
C ARG A 214 -3.16 -22.11 -16.78
N LEU A 215 -3.53 -21.01 -16.12
CA LEU A 215 -4.91 -20.56 -15.96
C LEU A 215 -5.40 -19.76 -17.17
N GLY A 216 -4.52 -19.15 -17.97
CA GLY A 216 -4.89 -18.42 -19.18
C GLY A 216 -3.88 -17.36 -19.63
N GLU A 217 -4.20 -16.66 -20.71
CA GLU A 217 -3.37 -15.58 -21.25
C GLU A 217 -3.30 -14.37 -20.29
N GLU A 218 -4.43 -14.02 -19.67
CA GLU A 218 -4.52 -12.90 -18.71
C GLU A 218 -3.75 -13.18 -17.39
N PRO A 219 -3.86 -14.36 -16.74
CA PRO A 219 -2.95 -14.77 -15.67
C PRO A 219 -1.47 -14.85 -16.10
N THR A 220 -1.19 -15.12 -17.38
CA THR A 220 0.18 -15.07 -17.92
C THR A 220 0.68 -13.62 -18.03
N CYS A 221 -0.20 -12.66 -18.34
CA CYS A 221 0.09 -11.23 -18.30
C CYS A 221 0.33 -10.73 -16.86
N PHE A 222 -0.48 -11.15 -15.89
CA PHE A 222 -0.23 -10.88 -14.46
C PHE A 222 1.14 -11.41 -14.01
N VAL A 223 1.52 -12.63 -14.43
CA VAL A 223 2.84 -13.19 -14.15
C VAL A 223 3.99 -12.45 -14.87
N SER A 224 3.77 -11.91 -16.07
CA SER A 224 4.81 -11.16 -16.78
C SER A 224 5.15 -9.85 -16.06
N LEU A 225 4.15 -9.19 -15.46
CA LEU A 225 4.31 -7.98 -14.63
C LEU A 225 5.00 -8.27 -13.28
N LEU A 226 4.67 -9.39 -12.62
CA LEU A 226 5.28 -9.76 -11.34
C LEU A 226 6.74 -10.22 -11.46
N ARG A 227 7.14 -10.82 -12.58
CA ARG A 227 8.44 -11.51 -12.68
C ARG A 227 9.67 -10.57 -12.64
N PRO A 228 9.69 -9.37 -13.25
CA PRO A 228 10.76 -8.39 -13.03
C PRO A 228 10.86 -7.97 -11.57
N VAL A 229 9.73 -7.67 -10.93
CA VAL A 229 9.67 -7.24 -9.52
C VAL A 229 10.30 -8.28 -8.61
N LEU A 230 9.88 -9.55 -8.71
CA LEU A 230 10.45 -10.61 -7.88
C LEU A 230 11.93 -10.92 -8.21
N ARG A 231 12.38 -10.74 -9.47
CA ARG A 231 13.81 -10.81 -9.82
C ARG A 231 14.62 -9.70 -9.15
N ARG A 232 14.09 -8.48 -9.08
CA ARG A 232 14.73 -7.33 -8.43
C ARG A 232 14.75 -7.48 -6.90
N PHE A 233 13.74 -8.13 -6.31
CA PHE A 233 13.77 -8.57 -4.90
C PHE A 233 14.91 -9.58 -4.65
N VAL A 234 15.06 -10.63 -5.48
CA VAL A 234 16.18 -11.58 -5.37
C VAL A 234 17.53 -10.86 -5.54
N ALA A 235 17.67 -10.03 -6.58
CA ALA A 235 18.89 -9.28 -6.84
C ALA A 235 19.23 -8.24 -5.76
N SER A 236 18.29 -7.88 -4.87
CA SER A 236 18.55 -7.05 -3.69
C SER A 236 19.36 -7.79 -2.61
N PHE A 237 19.40 -9.12 -2.60
CA PHE A 237 20.34 -9.90 -1.78
C PHE A 237 21.75 -9.89 -2.37
N ASP A 238 21.84 -9.99 -3.70
CA ASP A 238 23.11 -10.11 -4.42
C ASP A 238 23.84 -8.76 -4.53
N ASN A 239 23.10 -7.65 -4.70
CA ASN A 239 23.65 -6.31 -4.95
C ASN A 239 22.90 -5.18 -4.20
N PRO A 240 22.76 -5.23 -2.85
CA PRO A 240 21.92 -4.32 -2.06
C PRO A 240 22.26 -2.83 -2.18
N THR A 241 23.46 -2.47 -2.64
CA THR A 241 23.93 -1.08 -2.82
C THR A 241 24.05 -0.66 -4.28
N SER A 242 23.56 -1.46 -5.23
CA SER A 242 23.60 -1.10 -6.66
C SER A 242 22.62 0.05 -6.96
N PRO A 243 23.01 1.06 -7.77
CA PRO A 243 22.11 2.11 -8.24
C PRO A 243 20.82 1.54 -8.86
N ASP A 244 20.90 0.46 -9.65
CA ASP A 244 19.75 -0.16 -10.31
C ASP A 244 18.76 -0.81 -9.32
N ILE A 245 19.22 -1.18 -8.13
CA ILE A 245 18.37 -1.72 -7.06
C ILE A 245 17.72 -0.56 -6.29
N ILE A 246 18.47 0.51 -6.03
CA ILE A 246 17.97 1.74 -5.39
C ILE A 246 16.90 2.42 -6.27
N ASP A 247 17.16 2.56 -7.57
CA ASP A 247 16.19 3.03 -8.58
C ASP A 247 14.93 2.14 -8.62
N PHE A 248 15.10 0.82 -8.65
CA PHE A 248 13.97 -0.11 -8.59
C PHE A 248 13.08 0.13 -7.35
N TRP A 249 13.65 0.28 -6.15
CA TRP A 249 12.84 0.50 -4.94
C TRP A 249 12.17 1.88 -4.91
N ASN A 250 12.79 2.90 -5.51
CA ASN A 250 12.16 4.22 -5.66
C ASN A 250 11.11 4.25 -6.79
N LYS A 251 11.12 3.29 -7.71
CA LYS A 251 10.06 3.03 -8.71
C LYS A 251 8.86 2.23 -8.19
N CYS A 252 8.77 1.96 -6.88
CA CYS A 252 7.67 1.19 -6.30
C CYS A 252 6.32 1.91 -6.44
N ALA A 253 6.28 3.21 -6.16
CA ALA A 253 5.10 4.05 -6.28
C ALA A 253 5.47 5.40 -6.93
N HIS A 254 4.58 5.97 -7.73
CA HIS A 254 4.69 7.33 -8.23
C HIS A 254 3.30 7.98 -8.28
N LYS A 255 3.23 9.24 -7.87
CA LYS A 255 1.99 9.99 -7.62
C LYS A 255 2.03 11.32 -8.38
N SER A 256 1.24 11.43 -9.44
CA SER A 256 1.04 12.64 -10.22
C SER A 256 -0.45 13.02 -10.23
N GLY A 257 -0.79 14.25 -9.87
CA GLY A 257 -2.18 14.72 -9.85
C GLY A 257 -2.39 15.97 -8.99
N GLY A 258 -3.44 16.73 -9.30
CA GLY A 258 -3.90 17.87 -8.51
C GLY A 258 -4.89 17.47 -7.41
N SER A 259 -5.29 18.45 -6.59
CA SER A 259 -6.25 18.28 -5.50
C SER A 259 -7.51 17.51 -5.92
N GLY A 260 -7.83 16.44 -5.19
CA GLY A 260 -9.00 15.58 -5.45
C GLY A 260 -8.74 14.34 -6.30
N THR A 261 -7.54 14.18 -6.88
CA THR A 261 -7.15 12.97 -7.62
C THR A 261 -5.96 12.27 -6.97
N HIS A 262 -6.02 10.94 -6.83
CA HIS A 262 -5.06 10.14 -6.05
C HIS A 262 -4.61 8.90 -6.83
N TYR A 263 -3.91 9.15 -7.93
CA TYR A 263 -3.35 8.11 -8.77
C TYR A 263 -2.14 7.42 -8.14
N LEU A 264 -2.15 6.09 -8.17
CA LEU A 264 -1.02 5.20 -7.94
C LEU A 264 -0.49 4.72 -9.30
N SER A 265 0.81 4.85 -9.51
CA SER A 265 1.59 4.20 -10.58
C SER A 265 2.89 3.65 -9.98
N GLY A 266 3.73 2.95 -10.73
CA GLY A 266 4.92 2.27 -10.18
C GLY A 266 4.75 0.75 -10.16
N TRP A 267 5.81 -0.01 -9.88
CA TRP A 267 5.74 -1.47 -9.97
C TRP A 267 4.76 -2.11 -8.98
N LEU A 268 4.39 -1.39 -7.90
CA LEU A 268 3.41 -1.83 -6.92
C LEU A 268 2.03 -2.10 -7.55
N THR A 269 1.68 -1.46 -8.67
CA THR A 269 0.38 -1.68 -9.32
C THR A 269 0.25 -3.06 -9.98
N ALA A 270 1.34 -3.82 -10.15
CA ALA A 270 1.27 -5.24 -10.52
C ALA A 270 0.65 -6.13 -9.43
N PHE A 271 0.57 -5.66 -8.18
CA PHE A 271 -0.17 -6.33 -7.10
C PHE A 271 -1.65 -5.89 -7.03
N CYS A 272 -2.09 -5.08 -7.99
CA CYS A 272 -3.47 -4.61 -8.18
C CYS A 272 -3.86 -4.79 -9.66
N PHE A 273 -3.85 -6.02 -10.16
CA PHE A 273 -4.13 -6.35 -11.56
C PHE A 273 -5.63 -6.59 -11.83
N TRP A 274 -6.37 -7.11 -10.86
CA TRP A 274 -7.82 -7.35 -10.96
C TRP A 274 -8.62 -6.45 -10.02
N GLY A 275 -9.78 -5.99 -10.49
CA GLY A 275 -10.77 -5.29 -9.68
C GLY A 275 -11.55 -6.21 -8.75
N ASP A 276 -12.41 -5.63 -7.90
CA ASP A 276 -13.33 -6.39 -7.01
C ASP A 276 -14.30 -7.31 -7.78
N ASP A 277 -14.51 -7.04 -9.07
CA ASP A 277 -15.34 -7.80 -10.03
C ASP A 277 -14.58 -8.90 -10.78
N GLY A 278 -13.26 -9.01 -10.61
CA GLY A 278 -12.39 -9.95 -11.33
C GLY A 278 -12.00 -9.51 -12.74
N LEU A 279 -12.36 -8.31 -13.19
CA LEU A 279 -11.91 -7.78 -14.48
C LEU A 279 -10.49 -7.18 -14.38
N SER A 280 -9.71 -7.28 -15.45
CA SER A 280 -8.36 -6.68 -15.48
C SER A 280 -8.41 -5.15 -15.46
N LEU A 281 -7.67 -4.55 -14.52
CA LEU A 281 -7.41 -3.11 -14.47
C LEU A 281 -6.38 -2.67 -15.52
N PHE A 282 -5.73 -3.60 -16.23
CA PHE A 282 -4.77 -3.33 -17.32
C PHE A 282 -5.40 -3.27 -18.73
N GLY A 283 -6.69 -3.60 -18.90
CA GLY A 283 -7.35 -3.56 -20.21
C GLY A 283 -6.71 -4.52 -21.23
N ASP A 284 -6.41 -4.06 -22.44
CA ASP A 284 -5.81 -4.84 -23.54
C ASP A 284 -4.31 -5.22 -23.32
N GLY A 285 -3.82 -5.17 -22.07
CA GLY A 285 -2.46 -5.53 -21.67
C GLY A 285 -1.51 -4.34 -21.45
N PRO A 286 -0.21 -4.58 -21.19
CA PRO A 286 0.77 -3.51 -21.00
C PRO A 286 0.91 -2.68 -22.28
N LEU A 287 0.32 -1.49 -22.27
CA LEU A 287 0.33 -0.55 -23.40
C LEU A 287 1.73 -0.01 -23.70
N LYS A 288 1.85 0.60 -24.88
CA LYS A 288 3.09 0.94 -25.61
C LYS A 288 4.06 1.85 -24.85
N GLU A 289 5.28 1.97 -25.40
CA GLU A 289 6.33 2.92 -25.02
C GLU A 289 5.80 4.24 -24.43
N VAL A 290 6.04 4.42 -23.12
CA VAL A 290 5.84 5.70 -22.45
C VAL A 290 6.99 6.63 -22.84
N SER A 291 6.69 7.70 -23.58
CA SER A 291 7.67 8.75 -23.87
C SER A 291 7.94 9.59 -22.63
N LEU A 292 9.21 9.93 -22.41
CA LEU A 292 9.65 10.88 -21.38
C LEU A 292 9.67 12.35 -21.87
N SER A 293 9.05 12.65 -23.03
CA SER A 293 8.83 14.02 -23.50
C SER A 293 7.78 14.74 -22.63
N GLU A 294 8.17 15.86 -22.01
CA GLU A 294 7.42 16.53 -20.92
C GLU A 294 5.99 17.01 -21.24
N TRP A 295 5.48 16.83 -22.48
CA TRP A 295 4.12 17.20 -22.88
C TRP A 295 3.29 16.09 -23.58
N ASP A 296 3.76 14.86 -23.71
CA ASP A 296 2.93 13.75 -24.25
C ASP A 296 1.99 13.10 -23.20
N GLY A 297 1.01 13.89 -22.75
CA GLY A 297 -0.34 13.44 -22.38
C GLY A 297 -0.52 12.36 -21.29
N GLU A 298 -0.52 12.78 -20.01
CA GLU A 298 -1.23 12.19 -18.84
C GLU A 298 -1.02 10.69 -18.49
N CYS A 299 -0.32 9.89 -19.30
CA CYS A 299 -0.28 8.43 -19.21
C CYS A 299 1.12 7.86 -18.90
N ALA A 300 1.92 8.60 -18.11
CA ALA A 300 3.25 8.15 -17.69
C ALA A 300 3.20 6.99 -16.69
N GLY A 301 3.05 5.77 -17.21
CA GLY A 301 3.28 4.53 -16.46
C GLY A 301 4.77 4.33 -16.13
N CYS A 302 5.06 3.56 -15.10
CA CYS A 302 6.44 3.24 -14.74
C CYS A 302 7.00 2.16 -15.66
N GLU A 303 8.27 2.29 -16.10
CA GLU A 303 8.99 1.27 -16.84
C GLU A 303 10.01 0.56 -15.93
N LEU A 304 10.00 -0.77 -15.97
CA LEU A 304 10.99 -1.61 -15.31
C LEU A 304 11.29 -2.83 -16.20
N ASP A 305 12.57 -3.01 -16.53
CA ASP A 305 13.08 -4.14 -17.34
C ASP A 305 12.34 -4.32 -18.68
N GLY A 306 11.92 -3.22 -19.32
CA GLY A 306 11.18 -3.19 -20.58
C GLY A 306 9.67 -3.43 -20.45
N ILE A 307 9.12 -3.41 -19.23
CA ILE A 307 7.70 -3.63 -18.96
C ILE A 307 7.06 -2.37 -18.35
N TYR A 308 5.92 -1.95 -18.89
CA TYR A 308 5.15 -0.80 -18.43
C TYR A 308 4.05 -1.17 -17.44
N TYR A 309 3.99 -0.45 -16.31
CA TYR A 309 3.06 -0.69 -15.21
C TYR A 309 1.97 0.38 -15.18
N HIS A 310 0.71 -0.05 -15.07
CA HIS A 310 -0.44 0.84 -15.20
C HIS A 310 -0.55 1.89 -14.07
N ARG A 311 -1.36 2.92 -14.37
CA ARG A 311 -1.82 3.96 -13.44
C ARG A 311 -3.26 3.63 -13.05
N MET A 312 -3.56 3.66 -11.76
CA MET A 312 -4.89 3.39 -11.18
C MET A 312 -5.21 4.44 -10.11
N ASP A 313 -6.48 4.67 -9.80
CA ASP A 313 -6.86 5.49 -8.65
C ASP A 313 -6.76 4.71 -7.33
N SER A 314 -6.45 5.38 -6.22
CA SER A 314 -6.22 4.72 -4.93
C SER A 314 -7.47 4.02 -4.34
N TRP A 315 -8.67 4.36 -4.81
CA TRP A 315 -9.92 3.67 -4.46
C TRP A 315 -10.20 2.44 -5.33
N GLN A 316 -9.41 2.20 -6.37
CA GLN A 316 -9.45 0.96 -7.16
C GLN A 316 -8.53 -0.12 -6.56
N ILE A 317 -7.77 0.17 -5.49
CA ILE A 317 -6.91 -0.81 -4.82
C ILE A 317 -7.81 -1.90 -4.21
N PRO A 318 -7.80 -3.14 -4.74
CA PRO A 318 -8.63 -4.22 -4.21
C PRO A 318 -8.13 -4.64 -2.81
N ALA A 319 -8.99 -5.29 -2.03
CA ALA A 319 -8.62 -5.65 -0.65
C ALA A 319 -7.57 -6.79 -0.61
N GLY A 320 -6.66 -6.76 0.37
CA GLY A 320 -5.69 -7.81 0.68
C GLY A 320 -6.23 -8.95 1.55
N VAL A 321 -7.51 -8.92 1.92
CA VAL A 321 -8.18 -9.93 2.76
C VAL A 321 -9.32 -10.59 1.98
N GLY A 322 -9.30 -11.92 1.87
CA GLY A 322 -10.37 -12.72 1.26
C GLY A 322 -11.29 -13.35 2.30
N SER A 323 -12.51 -13.71 1.89
CA SER A 323 -13.54 -14.36 2.73
C SER A 323 -13.95 -15.73 2.18
N VAL A 324 -14.48 -16.59 3.05
CA VAL A 324 -15.14 -17.85 2.69
C VAL A 324 -16.29 -18.16 3.66
N PRO A 325 -17.51 -18.49 3.19
CA PRO A 325 -18.60 -18.92 4.05
C PRO A 325 -18.35 -20.34 4.60
N VAL A 326 -18.58 -20.53 5.90
CA VAL A 326 -18.34 -21.78 6.63
C VAL A 326 -19.60 -22.16 7.42
N SER A 327 -20.15 -23.34 7.16
CA SER A 327 -21.19 -23.94 8.01
C SER A 327 -20.52 -24.76 9.11
N VAL A 328 -20.65 -24.33 10.36
CA VAL A 328 -20.14 -25.05 11.54
C VAL A 328 -21.31 -25.73 12.23
N ARG A 329 -21.20 -27.02 12.57
CA ARG A 329 -22.24 -27.76 13.30
C ARG A 329 -21.75 -28.17 14.68
N ASP A 330 -22.50 -27.82 15.71
CA ASP A 330 -22.23 -28.20 17.10
C ASP A 330 -22.62 -29.66 17.40
N TYR A 331 -22.14 -30.17 18.54
CA TYR A 331 -22.42 -31.54 19.01
C TYR A 331 -23.90 -31.83 19.31
N ASP A 332 -24.72 -30.80 19.52
CA ASP A 332 -26.17 -30.91 19.68
C ASP A 332 -26.94 -30.96 18.34
N GLY A 333 -26.26 -30.70 17.22
CA GLY A 333 -26.82 -30.63 15.88
C GLY A 333 -27.13 -29.21 15.38
N THR A 334 -26.93 -28.17 16.18
CA THR A 334 -27.14 -26.77 15.79
C THR A 334 -26.17 -26.37 14.67
N GLU A 335 -26.67 -25.72 13.60
CA GLU A 335 -25.86 -25.24 12.48
C GLU A 335 -25.70 -23.71 12.51
N HIS A 336 -24.44 -23.27 12.58
CA HIS A 336 -24.03 -21.87 12.57
C HIS A 336 -23.56 -21.45 11.19
N ASN A 337 -24.06 -20.32 10.70
CA ASN A 337 -23.61 -19.71 9.45
C ASN A 337 -22.50 -18.70 9.76
N MET A 338 -21.26 -19.13 9.60
CA MET A 338 -20.06 -18.33 9.85
C MET A 338 -19.40 -17.90 8.54
N VAL A 339 -18.51 -16.91 8.63
CA VAL A 339 -17.59 -16.50 7.56
C VAL A 339 -16.19 -16.48 8.14
N MET A 340 -15.24 -17.10 7.45
CA MET A 340 -13.81 -17.01 7.76
C MET A 340 -13.16 -15.98 6.83
N LEU A 341 -12.35 -15.09 7.39
CA LEU A 341 -11.56 -14.07 6.69
C LEU A 341 -10.08 -14.37 6.85
N ALA A 342 -9.27 -14.22 5.80
CA ALA A 342 -7.82 -14.36 5.88
C ALA A 342 -7.09 -13.49 4.86
N GLY A 343 -5.91 -12.98 5.23
CA GLY A 343 -5.03 -12.24 4.32
C GLY A 343 -4.17 -11.21 5.03
N LEU A 344 -4.09 -10.01 4.46
CA LEU A 344 -3.23 -8.90 4.88
C LEU A 344 -4.08 -7.70 5.38
N PRO A 345 -4.66 -7.77 6.59
CA PRO A 345 -5.55 -6.71 7.11
C PRO A 345 -4.87 -5.46 7.66
N GLY A 346 -3.55 -5.43 7.83
CA GLY A 346 -2.96 -4.38 8.66
C GLY A 346 -1.56 -3.99 8.29
N ILE A 347 -1.12 -2.92 8.95
CA ILE A 347 0.26 -2.49 9.02
C ILE A 347 0.66 -2.56 10.49
N GLN A 348 1.75 -3.27 10.78
CA GLN A 348 2.37 -3.27 12.09
C GLN A 348 3.56 -2.32 12.08
N ALA A 349 3.57 -1.37 13.01
CA ALA A 349 4.64 -0.40 13.18
C ALA A 349 5.48 -0.73 14.42
N VAL A 350 6.79 -0.60 14.29
CA VAL A 350 7.81 -0.88 15.33
C VAL A 350 8.90 0.20 15.26
N SER A 351 9.70 0.34 16.32
CA SER A 351 10.90 1.17 16.24
C SER A 351 12.07 0.37 15.65
N SER A 352 12.81 1.00 14.74
CA SER A 352 14.07 0.54 14.14
C SER A 352 15.16 0.28 15.19
N ARG A 353 15.05 0.91 16.36
CA ARG A 353 16.03 0.85 17.44
C ARG A 353 15.94 -0.48 18.18
N ALA A 354 17.07 -1.16 18.32
CA ALA A 354 17.19 -2.50 18.90
C ALA A 354 16.70 -2.65 20.36
N ASN A 355 16.40 -1.56 21.06
CA ASN A 355 15.83 -1.55 22.41
C ASN A 355 14.35 -1.08 22.45
N GLY A 356 13.70 -0.87 21.31
CA GLY A 356 12.33 -0.37 21.18
C GLY A 356 12.11 1.11 21.54
N SER A 357 13.11 1.83 22.06
CA SER A 357 12.91 3.19 22.58
C SER A 357 13.13 4.26 21.50
N GLY A 358 12.13 4.47 20.65
CA GLY A 358 12.16 5.46 19.58
C GLY A 358 10.79 5.75 18.97
N PRO A 359 10.75 6.57 17.89
CA PRO A 359 9.58 6.63 17.03
C PRO A 359 9.30 5.25 16.42
N LEU A 360 8.03 5.02 16.06
CA LEU A 360 7.59 3.84 15.30
C LEU A 360 7.90 4.07 13.81
N ASP A 361 9.17 4.10 13.48
CA ASP A 361 9.73 4.52 12.18
C ASP A 361 9.87 3.38 11.16
N SER A 362 9.65 2.12 11.57
CA SER A 362 9.59 0.97 10.65
C SER A 362 8.20 0.33 10.61
N ILE A 363 7.76 -0.01 9.41
CA ILE A 363 6.46 -0.66 9.16
C ILE A 363 6.62 -1.96 8.37
N ARG A 364 5.71 -2.89 8.63
CA ARG A 364 5.56 -4.13 7.86
C ARG A 364 4.10 -4.50 7.65
N PRO A 365 3.75 -5.25 6.59
CA PRO A 365 2.43 -5.85 6.46
C PRO A 365 2.13 -6.79 7.64
N LEU A 366 0.88 -6.78 8.10
CA LEU A 366 0.37 -7.70 9.09
C LEU A 366 -0.53 -8.73 8.41
N SER A 367 -0.22 -10.02 8.59
CA SER A 367 -1.00 -11.15 8.10
C SER A 367 -1.83 -11.79 9.21
N GLY A 368 -3.07 -12.20 8.95
CA GLY A 368 -3.86 -12.99 9.91
C GLY A 368 -5.24 -13.38 9.42
N TRP A 369 -6.07 -13.89 10.33
CA TRP A 369 -7.41 -14.40 10.05
C TRP A 369 -8.43 -14.16 11.18
N TRP A 370 -9.71 -14.18 10.82
CA TRP A 370 -10.87 -14.18 11.71
C TRP A 370 -11.88 -15.24 11.30
N ILE A 371 -12.76 -15.64 12.20
CA ILE A 371 -14.03 -16.30 11.91
C ILE A 371 -15.13 -15.64 12.74
N TYR A 372 -16.23 -15.26 12.08
CA TYR A 372 -17.35 -14.55 12.69
C TYR A 372 -18.69 -15.18 12.28
N GLU A 373 -19.71 -14.96 13.09
CA GLU A 373 -21.09 -15.40 12.87
C GLU A 373 -21.87 -14.31 12.12
N LYS A 374 -22.60 -14.65 11.05
CA LYS A 374 -23.32 -13.65 10.24
C LYS A 374 -24.64 -13.20 10.90
N GLU A 375 -25.01 -11.93 10.74
CA GLU A 375 -26.33 -11.41 11.12
C GLU A 375 -27.47 -12.15 10.36
N GLY A 376 -28.58 -12.39 11.05
CA GLY A 376 -29.68 -13.24 10.58
C GLY A 376 -30.68 -12.54 9.66
N LEU A 377 -31.22 -13.27 8.69
CA LEU A 377 -32.14 -12.81 7.62
C LEU A 377 -33.40 -12.05 8.10
N ALA A 378 -33.74 -12.08 9.39
CA ALA A 378 -34.92 -11.42 9.97
C ALA A 378 -34.69 -9.95 10.38
N GLU A 379 -33.43 -9.49 10.44
CA GLU A 379 -33.09 -8.09 10.74
C GLU A 379 -32.82 -7.27 9.46
N GLU A 380 -32.23 -7.89 8.42
CA GLU A 380 -31.92 -7.23 7.13
C GLU A 380 -33.16 -6.52 6.54
N GLY A 381 -34.29 -7.22 6.46
CA GLY A 381 -35.54 -6.68 5.91
C GLY A 381 -36.21 -5.55 6.71
N LYS A 382 -35.73 -5.19 7.90
CA LYS A 382 -36.24 -4.03 8.67
C LYS A 382 -35.54 -2.72 8.33
N ARG A 383 -34.30 -2.77 7.81
CA ARG A 383 -33.51 -1.56 7.49
C ARG A 383 -33.74 -1.06 6.06
N GLU A 384 -34.28 -1.89 5.17
CA GLU A 384 -34.63 -1.48 3.79
C GLU A 384 -35.94 -0.66 3.71
N GLU A 385 -36.79 -0.69 4.75
CA GLU A 385 -38.08 0.03 4.78
C GLU A 385 -38.00 1.47 5.33
N GLU A 386 -36.84 1.98 5.76
CA GLU A 386 -36.67 3.38 6.22
C GLU A 386 -36.13 4.32 5.11
N PRO A 387 -37.00 5.06 4.37
CA PRO A 387 -36.54 6.01 3.37
C PRO A 387 -35.84 7.22 4.02
N THR A 388 -34.62 7.51 3.59
CA THR A 388 -33.81 8.61 4.15
C THR A 388 -34.36 10.00 3.76
N VAL A 389 -35.28 10.53 4.56
CA VAL A 389 -35.82 11.90 4.40
C VAL A 389 -34.76 12.94 4.77
N ARG A 390 -33.87 13.26 3.83
CA ARG A 390 -32.98 14.43 3.92
C ARG A 390 -33.79 15.70 3.66
N GLY A 391 -34.26 16.34 4.73
CA GLY A 391 -34.88 17.65 4.67
C GLY A 391 -33.92 18.74 4.17
N LEU A 392 -34.42 19.65 3.35
CA LEU A 392 -33.73 20.87 2.93
C LEU A 392 -34.16 22.04 3.83
N SER A 393 -33.21 22.63 4.56
CA SER A 393 -33.30 23.97 5.18
C SER A 393 -31.90 24.52 5.44
#